data_AF-A0A1S4E5R3-F1
#
_entry.id   AF-A0A1S4E5R3-F1
#
_cell.length_a   1.000
_cell.length_b   1.000
_cell.length_c   1.000
_cell.angle_alpha   90.00
_cell.angle_beta   90.00
_cell.angle_gamma   90.00
#
_symmetry.space_group_name_H-M   'P 1'
#
loop_
_entity.id
_entity.type
_entity.pdbx_description
1 polymer ?
#
loop_
_entity_poly.entity_id
_entity_poly.type
_entity_poly.pdbx_seq_one_letter_code
_entity_poly.pdbx_strand_id
1 'polypeptide(L)'
;MMLICADFLKENFTRQRLSVKGRLYPAIIPVTSKKVSGKIISGIKDSEMYLLDAYEDFEYKRITVEVSLMDSLEKLLVYAYVWGNEKDPNLYGEWDFEEWRRDHLEAYIEMVKEFMEEYEQHPGP
;
A
#
# COMPACT_ATOMS: atom_id res chain seq x y z
N MET A 1 -7.44 -5.43 -6.14
CA MET A 1 -7.16 -4.66 -4.92
C MET A 1 -5.66 -4.50 -4.79
N MET A 2 -5.10 -3.44 -5.36
CA MET A 2 -3.70 -3.05 -5.15
C MET A 2 -3.73 -2.07 -3.99
N LEU A 3 -3.50 -2.56 -2.77
CA LEU A 3 -3.62 -1.79 -1.52
C LEU A 3 -2.40 -0.87 -1.30
N ILE A 4 -2.00 -0.15 -2.33
CA ILE A 4 -1.10 0.99 -2.17
C ILE A 4 -1.70 2.18 -2.91
N CYS A 5 -2.88 2.56 -2.41
CA CYS A 5 -3.60 3.73 -2.86
C CYS A 5 -3.21 4.89 -1.92
N ALA A 6 -2.20 5.61 -2.39
CA ALA A 6 -1.44 6.63 -1.67
C ALA A 6 -0.98 7.75 -2.65
N ASP A 7 -1.98 8.39 -3.27
CA ASP A 7 -2.24 9.71 -3.94
C ASP A 7 -1.79 10.85 -3.05
N PHE A 8 -0.54 10.92 -2.60
CA PHE A 8 -0.14 12.02 -1.72
C PHE A 8 0.32 13.23 -2.54
N LEU A 9 -0.59 14.16 -2.82
CA LEU A 9 -0.21 15.51 -3.22
C LEU A 9 -0.25 16.47 -2.02
N LYS A 10 0.96 16.88 -1.58
CA LYS A 10 1.36 18.19 -0.98
C LYS A 10 0.61 18.59 0.32
N GLU A 11 1.15 18.58 1.54
CA GLU A 11 2.50 18.83 2.07
C GLU A 11 2.81 17.91 3.27
N ASN A 12 4.09 17.74 3.60
CA ASN A 12 4.66 17.01 4.75
C ASN A 12 4.69 15.47 4.74
N PHE A 13 4.20 14.79 3.70
CA PHE A 13 4.37 13.33 3.59
C PHE A 13 5.11 12.92 2.31
N THR A 14 6.42 12.76 2.42
CA THR A 14 7.32 12.44 1.30
C THR A 14 7.72 10.96 1.36
N ARG A 15 7.40 10.20 0.31
CA ARG A 15 7.51 8.74 0.25
C ARG A 15 8.08 8.28 -1.11
N GLN A 16 8.64 7.07 -1.15
CA GLN A 16 9.09 6.41 -2.37
C GLN A 16 8.59 4.96 -2.39
N ARG A 17 8.20 4.47 -3.57
CA ARG A 17 7.97 3.04 -3.82
C ARG A 17 9.29 2.37 -4.22
N LEU A 18 9.65 1.32 -3.50
CA LEU A 18 10.79 0.47 -3.83
C LEU A 18 10.32 -0.97 -4.03
N SER A 19 10.97 -1.69 -4.93
CA SER A 19 10.75 -3.14 -5.04
C SER A 19 11.38 -3.86 -3.85
N VAL A 20 10.79 -4.98 -3.46
CA VAL A 20 11.29 -5.84 -2.37
C VAL A 20 11.57 -7.22 -2.93
N LYS A 21 12.76 -7.78 -2.69
CA LYS A 21 13.12 -9.09 -3.24
C LYS A 21 12.15 -10.15 -2.75
N GLY A 22 11.61 -10.95 -3.68
CA GLY A 22 10.67 -12.02 -3.36
C GLY A 22 9.25 -11.56 -3.04
N ARG A 23 8.92 -10.27 -3.21
CA ARG A 23 7.55 -9.76 -3.07
C ARG A 23 7.00 -9.30 -4.42
N LEU A 24 5.70 -9.53 -4.63
CA LEU A 24 4.95 -9.03 -5.77
C LEU A 24 4.41 -7.61 -5.55
N TYR A 25 4.82 -6.91 -4.51
CA TYR A 25 4.28 -5.59 -4.15
C TYR A 25 5.40 -4.66 -3.66
N PRO A 26 5.25 -3.34 -3.83
CA PRO A 26 6.29 -2.40 -3.44
C PRO A 26 6.24 -2.04 -1.95
N ALA A 27 7.40 -1.81 -1.37
CA ALA A 27 7.52 -1.10 -0.10
C ALA A 27 7.25 0.40 -0.30
N ILE A 28 6.55 1.03 0.65
CA ILE A 28 6.43 2.49 0.73
C ILE A 28 7.28 3.00 1.90
N ILE A 29 8.41 3.64 1.60
CA ILE A 29 9.35 4.15 2.60
C ILE A 29 9.36 5.69 2.64
N PRO A 30 9.57 6.33 3.81
CA PRO A 30 9.70 7.78 3.89
C PRO A 30 11.00 8.24 3.24
N VAL A 31 10.93 9.32 2.48
CA VAL A 31 12.09 9.99 1.88
C VAL A 31 11.88 11.50 2.01
N THR A 32 12.90 12.34 1.97
CA THR A 32 12.75 13.79 2.29
C THR A 32 12.22 14.67 1.14
N SER A 33 12.13 14.16 -0.10
CA SER A 33 11.90 15.03 -1.27
C SER A 33 10.99 14.48 -2.37
N LYS A 34 10.47 13.25 -2.26
CA LYS A 34 9.61 12.63 -3.28
C LYS A 34 8.15 12.55 -2.84
N LYS A 35 7.24 12.55 -3.81
CA LYS A 35 5.81 12.34 -3.63
C LYS A 35 5.40 11.02 -4.29
N VAL A 36 4.41 10.36 -3.73
CA VAL A 36 3.84 9.13 -4.30
C VAL A 36 2.43 9.39 -4.75
N SER A 37 2.03 8.69 -5.80
CA SER A 37 0.69 8.75 -6.33
C SER A 37 -0.03 7.36 -6.33
N GLY A 38 -1.18 7.22 -5.64
CA GLY A 38 -2.27 6.24 -5.82
C GLY A 38 -3.71 6.65 -5.30
N LYS A 39 -4.76 5.88 -5.50
CA LYS A 39 -6.13 6.40 -5.22
C LYS A 39 -6.44 6.52 -3.72
N ILE A 40 -7.64 6.98 -3.36
CA ILE A 40 -8.17 6.85 -2.00
C ILE A 40 -9.40 5.95 -2.08
N ILE A 41 -9.50 4.98 -1.17
CA ILE A 41 -10.68 4.13 -1.02
C ILE A 41 -11.45 4.64 0.20
N SER A 42 -12.64 5.18 -0.03
CA SER A 42 -13.53 5.71 1.01
C SER A 42 -14.69 4.77 1.31
N GLY A 43 -15.28 4.90 2.50
CA GLY A 43 -16.47 4.12 2.87
C GLY A 43 -16.17 2.69 3.33
N ILE A 44 -14.93 2.40 3.70
CA ILE A 44 -14.50 1.13 4.28
C ILE A 44 -15.07 1.01 5.70
N LYS A 45 -15.75 -0.09 6.00
CA LYS A 45 -16.25 -0.42 7.35
C LYS A 45 -15.13 -0.92 8.23
N ASP A 46 -15.30 -0.83 9.55
CA ASP A 46 -14.33 -1.35 10.51
C ASP A 46 -13.98 -2.84 10.27
N SER A 47 -14.98 -3.68 9.94
CA SER A 47 -14.76 -5.09 9.59
C SER A 47 -13.90 -5.29 8.34
N GLU A 48 -14.10 -4.45 7.32
CA GLU A 48 -13.28 -4.46 6.10
C GLU A 48 -11.88 -3.93 6.40
N MET A 49 -11.76 -3.04 7.39
CA MET A 49 -10.48 -2.51 7.84
C MET A 49 -9.63 -3.56 8.60
N TYR A 50 -10.26 -4.48 9.35
CA TYR A 50 -9.58 -5.64 9.94
C TYR A 50 -9.11 -6.64 8.88
N LEU A 51 -9.90 -6.88 7.83
CA LEU A 51 -9.49 -7.70 6.69
C LEU A 51 -8.23 -7.13 6.02
N LEU A 52 -8.18 -5.82 5.84
CA LEU A 52 -7.01 -5.13 5.29
C LEU A 52 -5.80 -5.24 6.22
N ASP A 53 -5.98 -5.12 7.54
CA ASP A 53 -4.88 -5.33 8.50
C ASP A 53 -4.33 -6.76 8.42
N ALA A 54 -5.21 -7.76 8.26
CA ALA A 54 -4.80 -9.16 8.12
C ALA A 54 -4.06 -9.42 6.80
N TYR A 55 -4.51 -8.82 5.70
CA TYR A 55 -3.87 -8.97 4.38
C TYR A 55 -2.47 -8.36 4.32
N GLU A 56 -2.30 -7.20 4.94
CA GLU A 56 -1.04 -6.43 4.93
C GLU A 56 0.02 -7.03 5.88
N ASP A 57 -0.43 -7.84 6.84
CA ASP A 57 0.38 -8.61 7.80
C ASP A 57 1.39 -7.73 8.57
N PHE A 58 2.36 -8.36 9.25
CA PHE A 58 3.42 -7.68 10.02
C PHE A 58 4.38 -6.88 9.13
N GLU A 59 4.37 -7.09 7.81
CA GLU A 59 5.26 -6.42 6.86
C GLU A 59 4.94 -4.93 6.75
N TYR A 60 3.67 -4.56 6.87
CA TYR A 60 3.23 -3.18 6.82
C TYR A 60 2.67 -2.71 8.15
N LYS A 61 2.74 -1.39 8.35
CA LYS A 61 2.16 -0.70 9.49
C LYS A 61 1.10 0.25 8.98
N ARG A 62 -0.12 0.13 9.51
CA ARG A 62 -1.15 1.14 9.28
C ARG A 62 -0.82 2.40 10.07
N ILE A 63 -0.78 3.52 9.37
CA ILE A 63 -0.55 4.85 9.95
C ILE A 63 -1.58 5.84 9.43
N THR A 64 -1.82 6.91 10.18
CA THR A 64 -2.61 8.05 9.72
C THR A 64 -1.70 9.06 9.04
N VAL A 65 -2.13 9.54 7.87
CA VAL A 65 -1.34 10.41 6.99
C VAL A 65 -2.24 11.49 6.37
N GLU A 66 -1.68 12.66 6.13
CA GLU A 66 -2.37 13.77 5.46
C GLU A 66 -2.13 13.69 3.94
N VAL A 67 -3.19 13.53 3.16
CA VAL A 67 -3.22 13.66 1.69
C VAL A 67 -3.82 15.01 1.30
N SER A 68 -3.52 15.49 0.09
CA SER A 68 -4.46 16.37 -0.61
C SER A 68 -4.97 15.72 -1.88
N LEU A 69 -6.22 16.00 -2.21
CA LEU A 69 -6.84 15.53 -3.44
C LEU A 69 -6.23 16.27 -4.64
N MET A 70 -6.09 15.56 -5.77
CA MET A 70 -5.74 16.20 -7.03
C MET A 70 -6.72 17.34 -7.30
N ASP A 71 -6.18 18.48 -7.74
CA ASP A 71 -6.95 19.68 -8.13
C ASP A 71 -7.74 20.37 -7.01
N SER A 72 -7.50 20.01 -5.74
CA SER A 72 -8.07 20.65 -4.57
C SER A 72 -7.00 21.10 -3.57
N LEU A 73 -7.31 22.13 -2.79
CA LEU A 73 -6.54 22.51 -1.59
C LEU A 73 -7.02 21.75 -0.34
N GLU A 74 -8.05 20.91 -0.50
CA GLU A 74 -8.59 20.08 0.57
C GLU A 74 -7.58 19.01 0.97
N LYS A 75 -7.31 18.99 2.28
CA LYS A 75 -6.47 18.00 2.95
C LYS A 75 -7.35 17.02 3.69
N LEU A 76 -7.04 15.73 3.58
CA LEU A 76 -7.75 14.66 4.28
C LEU A 76 -6.77 13.86 5.13
N LEU A 77 -7.22 13.41 6.29
CA LEU A 77 -6.55 12.38 7.06
C LEU A 77 -7.06 11.02 6.60
N VAL A 78 -6.15 10.16 6.15
CA VAL A 78 -6.47 8.81 5.68
C VAL A 78 -5.54 7.80 6.33
N TYR A 79 -5.93 6.52 6.30
CA TYR A 79 -5.03 5.43 6.66
C TYR A 79 -4.18 5.03 5.45
N ALA A 80 -2.91 4.70 5.71
CA ALA A 80 -2.02 4.11 4.74
C ALA A 80 -1.19 2.99 5.38
N TYR A 81 -0.88 1.97 4.59
CA TYR A 81 0.03 0.89 4.95
C TYR A 81 1.44 1.23 4.48
N VAL A 82 2.38 1.33 5.41
CA VAL A 82 3.78 1.65 5.12
C VAL A 82 4.70 0.52 5.52
N TRP A 83 5.78 0.35 4.76
CA TRP A 83 6.72 -0.74 5.00
C TRP A 83 7.29 -0.67 6.42
N GLY A 84 7.16 -1.75 7.17
CA GLY A 84 7.45 -1.80 8.60
C GLY A 84 8.94 -1.68 8.94
N ASN A 85 9.82 -1.99 7.98
CA ASN A 85 11.28 -1.98 8.11
C ASN A 85 11.97 -1.14 7.02
N GLU A 86 12.15 0.16 7.27
CA GLU A 86 12.79 1.09 6.33
C GLU A 86 14.25 0.75 5.97
N LYS A 87 14.91 -0.11 6.77
CA LYS A 87 16.30 -0.54 6.56
C LYS A 87 16.40 -1.96 6.01
N ASP A 88 15.30 -2.48 5.45
CA ASP A 88 15.27 -3.82 4.90
C ASP A 88 16.31 -3.97 3.77
N PRO A 89 17.29 -4.90 3.90
CA PRO A 89 18.33 -5.12 2.90
C PRO A 89 17.79 -5.68 1.56
N ASN A 90 16.53 -6.12 1.54
CA ASN A 90 15.85 -6.57 0.34
C ASN A 90 15.20 -5.46 -0.46
N LEU A 91 15.20 -4.21 0.03
CA LEU A 91 14.74 -3.06 -0.72
C LEU A 91 15.71 -2.75 -1.87
N TYR A 92 15.19 -2.64 -3.09
CA TYR A 92 15.99 -2.38 -4.28
C TYR A 92 15.15 -1.74 -5.38
N GLY A 93 15.80 -0.90 -6.20
CA GLY A 93 15.20 -0.33 -7.40
C GLY A 93 14.01 0.61 -7.14
N GLU A 94 13.77 1.54 -8.06
CA GLU A 94 12.46 2.19 -8.09
C GLU A 94 11.44 1.19 -8.60
N TRP A 95 10.26 1.18 -7.99
CA TRP A 95 9.18 0.34 -8.47
C TRP A 95 8.38 1.08 -9.53
N ASP A 96 8.11 0.41 -10.65
CA ASP A 96 7.32 0.93 -11.76
C ASP A 96 5.99 0.17 -11.90
N PHE A 97 4.89 0.91 -11.98
CA PHE A 97 3.55 0.33 -12.04
C PHE A 97 3.29 -0.40 -13.36
N GLU A 98 3.76 0.13 -14.49
CA GLU A 98 3.45 -0.46 -15.79
C GLU A 98 4.28 -1.71 -16.03
N GLU A 99 5.55 -1.72 -15.60
CA GLU A 99 6.38 -2.93 -15.55
C GLU A 99 5.72 -3.99 -14.66
N TRP A 100 5.36 -3.62 -13.43
CA TRP A 100 4.70 -4.53 -12.51
C TRP A 100 3.38 -5.07 -13.08
N ARG A 101 2.55 -4.19 -13.67
CA ARG A 101 1.25 -4.57 -14.20
C ARG A 101 1.40 -5.56 -15.35
N ARG A 102 2.42 -5.39 -16.18
CA ARG A 102 2.72 -6.31 -17.28
C ARG A 102 3.24 -7.65 -16.78
N ASP A 103 4.12 -7.64 -15.79
CA ASP A 103 4.93 -8.83 -15.45
C ASP A 103 4.41 -9.61 -14.23
N HIS A 104 3.55 -9.01 -13.40
CA HIS A 104 3.18 -9.55 -12.08
C HIS A 104 1.68 -9.49 -11.76
N LEU A 105 0.84 -8.81 -12.54
CA LEU A 105 -0.58 -8.63 -12.22
C LEU A 105 -1.34 -9.96 -12.08
N GLU A 106 -1.11 -10.91 -12.98
CA GLU A 106 -1.80 -12.21 -12.95
C GLU A 106 -1.46 -12.99 -11.68
N ALA A 107 -0.17 -13.10 -11.36
CA ALA A 107 0.29 -13.77 -10.14
C ALA A 107 -0.23 -13.07 -8.87
N TYR A 108 -0.31 -11.73 -8.88
CA TYR A 108 -0.87 -10.98 -7.77
C TYR A 108 -2.37 -11.25 -7.58
N ILE A 109 -3.14 -11.38 -8.67
CA ILE A 109 -4.57 -11.71 -8.60
C ILE A 109 -4.77 -13.10 -7.97
N GLU A 110 -3.97 -14.09 -8.35
CA GLU A 110 -4.07 -15.43 -7.77
C GLU A 110 -3.73 -15.42 -6.28
N MET A 111 -2.65 -14.73 -5.87
CA MET A 111 -2.30 -14.55 -4.46
C MET A 111 -3.42 -13.90 -3.63
N VAL A 112 -4.13 -12.90 -4.19
CA VAL A 112 -5.28 -12.28 -3.52
C VAL A 112 -6.45 -13.26 -3.38
N LYS A 113 -6.70 -14.11 -4.39
CA LYS A 113 -7.76 -15.12 -4.31
C LYS A 113 -7.45 -16.16 -3.24
N GLU A 114 -6.23 -16.68 -3.22
CA GLU A 114 -5.77 -17.65 -2.21
C GLU A 114 -5.96 -17.08 -0.79
N PHE A 115 -5.55 -15.83 -0.56
CA PHE A 115 -5.78 -15.15 0.71
C PHE A 115 -7.27 -15.07 1.08
N MET A 116 -8.14 -14.70 0.13
CA MET A 116 -9.57 -14.58 0.40
C MET A 116 -10.18 -15.95 0.76
N GLU A 117 -9.79 -17.02 0.07
CA GLU A 117 -10.24 -18.39 0.37
C GLU A 117 -9.78 -18.85 1.76
N GLU A 118 -8.56 -18.52 2.16
CA GLU A 118 -8.03 -18.80 3.50
C GLU A 118 -8.77 -18.00 4.59
N TYR A 119 -8.98 -16.71 4.35
CA TYR A 119 -9.65 -15.81 5.29
C TYR A 119 -11.13 -16.18 5.49
N GLU A 120 -11.82 -16.63 4.45
CA GLU A 120 -13.22 -17.09 4.58
C GLU A 120 -13.34 -18.36 5.44
N GLN A 121 -12.33 -19.23 5.42
CA GLN A 121 -12.28 -20.44 6.24
C GLN A 121 -11.86 -20.15 7.69
N HIS A 122 -10.98 -19.16 7.86
CA HIS A 122 -10.43 -18.76 9.15
C HIS A 122 -10.46 -17.24 9.29
N PRO A 123 -11.65 -16.65 9.50
CA PRO A 123 -11.76 -15.21 9.63
C PRO A 123 -10.93 -14.78 10.85
N GLY A 124 -10.20 -13.67 10.67
CA GLY A 124 -9.52 -13.00 11.78
C GLY A 124 -10.51 -12.66 12.91
N PRO A 125 -10.00 -12.43 14.13
CA PRO A 125 -10.81 -12.10 15.30
C PRO A 125 -11.71 -10.87 15.11
#